data_AF-A0A3M1FDS0-F1
#
_entry.id   AF-A0A3M1FDS0-F1
#
_cell.length_a   1.000
_cell.length_b   1.000
_cell.length_c   1.000
_cell.angle_alpha   90.00
_cell.angle_beta   90.00
_cell.angle_gamma   90.00
#
_symmetry.space_group_name_H-M   'P 1'
#
loop_
_entity.id
_entity.type
_entity.pdbx_description
1 polymer ?
#
loop_
_entity_poly.entity_id
_entity_poly.type
_entity_poly.pdbx_seq_one_letter_code
_entity_poly.pdbx_strand_id
1 'polypeptide(L)'
;MQREVGGAYAPPVSQTGPSLLSWIYRLVTLAVIDGAAIWLLYQMFRDGIWQLGLAIGIVTILLNVIFLWEELYPLRWISPGLALLIIMVAYPILFSIYTAFTNYGDGHLLSKPLAIQVLEKQRFLPEGAELYDYVAYVSPGGESYALYITAPDGQAFIARPNQPLEPAGPEPPESIDGYRQLSRADLLREG
;
A
#
# COMPACT_ATOMS: atom_id res chain seq x y z
N MET A 1 66.05 -54.97 -18.70
CA MET A 1 65.80 -53.53 -18.92
C MET A 1 64.46 -53.17 -18.29
N GLN A 2 64.48 -52.21 -17.37
CA GLN A 2 63.43 -51.90 -16.39
C GLN A 2 62.20 -51.25 -17.04
N ARG A 3 61.00 -51.60 -16.53
CA ARG A 3 59.77 -50.83 -16.77
C ARG A 3 59.69 -49.75 -15.70
N GLU A 4 59.76 -48.49 -16.11
CA GLU A 4 59.43 -47.38 -15.22
C GLU A 4 57.91 -47.31 -15.05
N VAL A 5 57.47 -47.48 -13.81
CA VAL A 5 56.08 -47.35 -13.41
C VAL A 5 55.85 -45.85 -13.21
N GLY A 6 55.21 -45.20 -14.18
CA GLY A 6 54.85 -43.80 -14.10
C GLY A 6 53.85 -43.57 -12.98
N GLY A 7 54.32 -43.14 -11.81
CA GLY A 7 53.48 -42.70 -10.70
C GLY A 7 52.68 -41.47 -11.11
N ALA A 8 51.35 -41.59 -11.13
CA ALA A 8 50.46 -40.46 -11.37
C ALA A 8 50.66 -39.41 -10.26
N TYR A 9 51.04 -38.20 -10.67
CA TYR A 9 51.21 -37.06 -9.78
C TYR A 9 49.82 -36.62 -9.28
N ALA A 10 49.46 -36.99 -8.05
CA ALA A 10 48.26 -36.43 -7.40
C ALA A 10 48.60 -35.00 -6.95
N PRO A 11 47.91 -33.95 -7.46
CA PRO A 11 48.15 -32.60 -6.98
C PRO A 11 47.79 -32.49 -5.49
N PRO A 12 48.55 -31.73 -4.69
CA PRO A 12 48.22 -31.52 -3.29
C PRO A 12 46.87 -30.78 -3.20
N VAL A 13 45.88 -31.43 -2.59
CA VAL A 13 44.61 -30.80 -2.27
C VAL A 13 44.89 -29.74 -1.21
N SER A 14 44.96 -28.47 -1.62
CA SER A 14 45.03 -27.34 -0.71
C SER A 14 43.72 -27.26 0.07
N GLN A 15 43.71 -27.84 1.27
CA GLN A 15 42.66 -27.61 2.26
C GLN A 15 42.84 -26.22 2.85
N THR A 16 42.44 -25.19 2.10
CA THR A 16 42.30 -23.85 2.65
C THR A 16 41.06 -23.87 3.54
N GLY A 17 41.27 -23.90 4.86
CA GLY A 17 40.17 -23.74 5.82
C GLY A 17 39.35 -22.48 5.54
N PRO A 18 38.10 -22.39 6.00
CA PRO A 18 37.23 -21.25 5.71
C PRO A 18 37.94 -19.95 6.11
N SER A 19 38.16 -19.09 5.11
CA SER A 19 38.77 -17.78 5.34
C SER A 19 37.89 -16.97 6.30
N LEU A 20 38.46 -16.46 7.39
CA LEU A 20 37.74 -15.62 8.35
C LEU A 20 37.00 -14.46 7.65
N LEU A 21 37.57 -13.95 6.56
CA LEU A 21 36.96 -12.91 5.74
C LEU A 21 35.67 -13.37 5.05
N SER A 22 35.63 -14.59 4.50
CA SER A 22 34.42 -15.11 3.85
C SER A 22 33.32 -15.41 4.86
N TRP A 23 33.70 -15.82 6.07
CA TRP A 23 32.77 -16.04 7.17
C TRP A 23 32.16 -14.71 7.67
N ILE A 24 32.98 -13.68 7.89
CA ILE A 24 32.51 -12.34 8.28
C ILE A 24 31.60 -11.75 7.19
N TYR A 25 32.00 -11.83 5.91
CA TYR A 25 31.18 -11.32 4.81
C TYR A 25 29.79 -11.98 4.78
N ARG A 26 29.73 -13.32 4.91
CA ARG A 26 28.46 -14.06 5.00
C ARG A 26 27.58 -13.57 6.15
N LEU A 27 28.13 -13.38 7.34
CA LEU A 27 27.37 -12.90 8.49
C LEU A 27 26.88 -11.46 8.32
N VAL A 28 27.72 -10.58 7.78
CA VAL A 28 27.33 -9.17 7.53
C VAL A 28 26.21 -9.12 6.49
N THR A 29 26.33 -9.86 5.39
CA THR A 29 25.26 -9.93 4.37
C THR A 29 23.97 -10.47 4.97
N LEU A 30 24.03 -11.53 5.77
CA LEU A 30 22.86 -12.09 6.45
C LEU A 30 22.22 -11.09 7.41
N ALA A 31 23.03 -10.41 8.23
CA ALA A 31 22.56 -9.41 9.19
C ALA A 31 21.87 -8.22 8.51
N VAL A 32 22.35 -7.77 7.34
CA VAL A 32 21.69 -6.72 6.56
C VAL A 32 20.35 -7.19 6.03
N ILE A 33 20.28 -8.41 5.49
CA ILE A 33 19.04 -9.01 4.98
C ILE A 33 18.02 -9.17 6.12
N ASP A 34 18.47 -9.69 7.26
CA ASP A 34 17.62 -9.89 8.43
C ASP A 34 17.17 -8.57 9.04
N GLY A 35 18.02 -7.55 9.08
CA GLY A 35 17.63 -6.20 9.49
C GLY A 35 16.52 -5.63 8.63
N ALA A 36 16.64 -5.77 7.30
CA ALA A 36 15.59 -5.37 6.36
C ALA A 36 14.31 -6.20 6.54
N ALA A 37 14.43 -7.52 6.74
CA ALA A 37 13.30 -8.42 6.95
C ALA A 37 12.56 -8.10 8.25
N ILE A 38 13.27 -7.89 9.36
CA ILE A 38 12.68 -7.54 10.66
C ILE A 38 11.97 -6.19 10.57
N TRP A 39 12.60 -5.19 9.94
CA TRP A 39 11.96 -3.90 9.70
C TRP A 39 10.69 -4.05 8.88
N LEU A 40 10.72 -4.82 7.79
CA LEU A 40 9.56 -5.07 6.96
C LEU A 40 8.45 -5.79 7.74
N LEU A 41 8.80 -6.83 8.49
CA LEU A 41 7.87 -7.57 9.35
C LEU A 41 7.20 -6.63 10.36
N TYR A 42 7.97 -5.76 11.01
CA TYR A 42 7.44 -4.77 11.94
C TYR A 42 6.39 -3.87 11.28
N GLN A 43 6.66 -3.36 10.07
CA GLN A 43 5.69 -2.55 9.33
C GLN A 43 4.42 -3.36 9.00
N MET A 44 4.57 -4.60 8.55
CA MET A 44 3.43 -5.45 8.17
C MET A 44 2.52 -5.78 9.35
N PHE A 45 3.09 -6.07 10.51
CA PHE A 45 2.32 -6.32 11.74
C PHE A 45 1.62 -5.05 12.22
N ARG A 46 2.28 -3.89 12.12
CA ARG A 46 1.67 -2.59 12.45
C ARG A 46 0.50 -2.26 11.54
N ASP A 47 0.63 -2.53 10.24
CA ASP A 47 -0.38 -2.23 9.23
C ASP A 47 -1.49 -3.30 9.17
N GLY A 48 -1.41 -4.35 10.00
CA GLY A 48 -2.44 -5.39 10.15
C GLY A 48 -2.41 -6.50 9.10
N ILE A 49 -1.38 -6.56 8.26
CA ILE A 49 -1.22 -7.54 7.17
C ILE A 49 -0.48 -8.78 7.68
N TRP A 50 -1.09 -9.45 8.67
CA TRP A 50 -0.44 -10.55 9.40
C TRP A 50 -0.19 -11.80 8.55
N GLN A 51 -1.03 -12.07 7.54
CA GLN A 51 -0.91 -13.25 6.68
C GLN A 51 0.39 -13.20 5.85
N LEU A 52 0.64 -12.05 5.22
CA LEU A 52 1.84 -11.86 4.40
C LEU A 52 3.09 -11.71 5.30
N GLY A 53 2.95 -11.06 6.45
CA GLY A 53 4.02 -11.00 7.46
C GLY A 53 4.46 -12.39 7.93
N LEU A 54 3.53 -13.30 8.19
CA LEU A 54 3.85 -14.67 8.57
C LEU A 54 4.63 -15.41 7.46
N ALA A 55 4.23 -15.24 6.20
CA ALA A 55 4.92 -15.86 5.07
C ALA A 55 6.36 -15.37 4.92
N ILE A 56 6.59 -14.05 5.00
CA ILE A 56 7.94 -13.49 4.98
C ILE A 56 8.76 -13.97 6.18
N GLY A 57 8.16 -14.02 7.38
CA GLY A 57 8.84 -14.52 8.59
C GLY A 57 9.31 -15.96 8.44
N ILE A 58 8.47 -16.84 7.88
CA ILE A 58 8.85 -18.22 7.57
C ILE A 58 10.04 -18.27 6.60
N VAL A 59 10.02 -17.46 5.54
CA VAL A 59 11.12 -17.39 4.57
C VAL A 59 12.41 -16.90 5.24
N THR A 60 12.35 -15.85 6.06
CA THR A 60 13.50 -15.31 6.79
C THR A 60 14.12 -16.35 7.73
N ILE A 61 13.28 -17.07 8.49
CA ILE A 61 13.75 -18.16 9.37
C ILE A 61 14.40 -19.27 8.54
N LEU A 62 13.76 -19.68 7.45
CA LEU A 62 14.25 -20.74 6.58
C LEU A 62 15.59 -20.38 5.92
N LEU A 63 15.75 -19.13 5.47
CA LEU A 63 17.04 -18.62 4.98
C LEU A 63 18.09 -18.64 6.08
N ASN A 64 17.79 -18.16 7.28
CA ASN A 64 18.70 -18.24 8.42
C ASN A 64 19.18 -19.67 8.67
N VAL A 65 18.26 -20.64 8.70
CA VAL A 65 18.58 -22.06 8.91
C VAL A 65 19.49 -22.60 7.80
N ILE A 66 19.16 -22.35 6.52
CA ILE A 66 19.97 -22.79 5.37
C ILE A 66 21.38 -22.17 5.37
N PHE A 67 21.46 -20.88 5.71
CA PHE A 67 22.71 -20.16 5.70
C PHE A 67 23.53 -20.36 6.96
N LEU A 68 22.99 -20.79 8.10
CA LEU A 68 23.74 -21.06 9.32
C LEU A 68 24.20 -22.53 9.41
N TRP A 69 23.37 -23.50 9.01
CA TRP A 69 23.76 -24.91 9.02
C TRP A 69 24.71 -25.28 7.89
N GLU A 70 25.79 -25.98 8.22
CA GLU A 70 26.85 -26.35 7.28
C GLU A 70 26.43 -27.52 6.37
N GLU A 71 25.64 -28.48 6.88
CA GLU A 71 25.15 -29.60 6.08
C GLU A 71 24.15 -29.17 4.99
N LEU A 72 23.53 -27.99 5.13
CA LEU A 72 22.59 -27.43 4.13
C LEU A 72 23.28 -26.64 3.02
N TYR A 73 24.60 -26.78 2.85
CA TYR A 73 25.35 -26.11 1.79
C TYR A 73 24.71 -26.23 0.38
N PRO A 74 24.17 -27.39 -0.05
CA PRO A 74 23.52 -27.49 -1.36
C PRO A 74 22.29 -26.58 -1.50
N LEU A 75 21.53 -26.38 -0.43
CA LEU A 75 20.32 -25.55 -0.45
C LEU A 75 20.65 -24.06 -0.57
N ARG A 76 21.85 -23.61 -0.19
CA ARG A 76 22.25 -22.19 -0.30
C ARG A 76 22.18 -21.69 -1.74
N TRP A 77 22.53 -22.53 -2.71
CA TRP A 77 22.49 -22.21 -4.14
C TRP A 77 21.06 -22.07 -4.67
N ILE A 78 20.11 -22.78 -4.08
CA ILE A 78 18.69 -22.78 -4.47
C ILE A 78 17.89 -21.79 -3.63
N SER A 79 18.41 -21.39 -2.46
CA SER A 79 17.73 -20.56 -1.47
C SER A 79 17.05 -19.29 -2.00
N PRO A 80 17.64 -18.48 -2.92
CA PRO A 80 16.91 -17.33 -3.48
C PRO A 80 15.70 -17.76 -4.33
N GLY A 81 15.81 -18.85 -5.09
CA GLY A 81 14.70 -19.41 -5.85
C GLY A 81 13.64 -20.04 -4.94
N LEU A 82 14.06 -20.68 -3.84
CA LEU A 82 13.16 -21.24 -2.85
C LEU A 82 12.37 -20.15 -2.11
N ALA A 83 13.01 -19.03 -1.76
CA ALA A 83 12.33 -17.87 -1.19
C ALA A 83 11.25 -17.33 -2.14
N LEU A 84 11.59 -17.17 -3.43
CA LEU A 84 10.64 -16.72 -4.44
C LEU A 84 9.49 -17.72 -4.63
N LEU A 85 9.77 -19.02 -4.66
CA LEU A 85 8.77 -20.08 -4.77
C LEU A 85 7.79 -20.02 -3.59
N ILE A 86 8.30 -19.86 -2.37
CA ILE A 86 7.45 -19.80 -1.18
C ILE A 86 6.53 -18.57 -1.25
N ILE A 87 7.06 -17.41 -1.62
CA ILE A 87 6.28 -16.15 -1.68
C ILE A 87 5.30 -16.14 -2.86
N MET A 88 5.69 -16.65 -4.03
CA MET A 88 4.88 -16.52 -5.25
C MET A 88 3.96 -17.72 -5.50
N VAL A 89 4.27 -18.90 -4.97
CA VAL A 89 3.53 -20.14 -5.24
C VAL A 89 2.93 -20.71 -3.96
N ALA A 90 3.76 -20.96 -2.94
CA ALA A 90 3.25 -21.58 -1.72
C ALA A 90 2.28 -20.67 -0.97
N TYR A 91 2.60 -19.38 -0.87
CA TYR A 91 1.74 -18.38 -0.22
C TYR A 91 0.34 -18.29 -0.82
N PRO A 92 0.11 -18.06 -2.13
CA PRO A 92 -1.24 -17.98 -2.67
C PRO A 92 -2.03 -19.29 -2.53
N ILE A 93 -1.36 -20.45 -2.60
CA ILE A 93 -2.01 -21.75 -2.36
C ILE A 93 -2.49 -21.85 -0.91
N LEU A 94 -1.61 -21.58 0.06
CA LEU A 94 -1.95 -21.61 1.49
C LEU A 94 -2.99 -20.56 1.85
N PHE A 95 -2.88 -19.37 1.28
CA PHE A 95 -3.84 -18.29 1.45
C PHE A 95 -5.22 -18.69 0.90
N SER A 96 -5.28 -19.37 -0.23
CA SER A 96 -6.55 -19.88 -0.81
C SER A 96 -7.17 -20.95 0.09
N ILE A 97 -6.36 -21.87 0.61
CA ILE A 97 -6.82 -22.89 1.56
C ILE A 97 -7.37 -22.22 2.84
N TYR A 98 -6.61 -21.29 3.43
CA TYR A 98 -7.05 -20.52 4.59
C TYR A 98 -8.37 -19.79 4.31
N THR A 99 -8.44 -19.10 3.17
CA THR A 99 -9.61 -18.34 2.75
C THR A 99 -10.84 -19.24 2.59
N ALA A 100 -10.68 -20.47 2.09
CA ALA A 100 -11.76 -21.44 1.95
C ALA A 100 -12.39 -21.87 3.28
N PHE A 101 -11.66 -21.77 4.41
CA PHE A 101 -12.21 -22.01 5.75
C PHE A 101 -12.78 -20.75 6.40
N THR A 102 -12.56 -19.58 5.81
CA THR A 102 -13.10 -18.30 6.30
C THR A 102 -14.32 -17.90 5.49
N ASN A 103 -15.28 -17.19 6.10
CA ASN A 103 -16.41 -16.60 5.37
C ASN A 103 -15.99 -15.32 4.60
N TYR A 104 -14.91 -15.41 3.82
CA TYR A 104 -14.36 -14.33 3.02
C TYR A 104 -14.89 -14.49 1.59
N GLY A 105 -15.92 -13.71 1.25
CA GLY A 105 -16.66 -13.78 -0.02
C GLY A 105 -17.44 -12.49 -0.30
N ASP A 106 -18.29 -12.50 -1.32
CA ASP A 106 -18.94 -11.32 -1.95
C ASP A 106 -19.64 -10.33 -0.98
N GLY A 107 -20.02 -10.76 0.23
CA GLY A 107 -20.64 -9.91 1.26
C GLY A 107 -19.74 -9.46 2.41
N HIS A 108 -18.47 -9.91 2.49
CA HIS A 108 -17.59 -9.69 3.66
C HIS A 108 -16.14 -9.33 3.26
N LEU A 109 -16.00 -8.45 2.27
CA LEU A 109 -14.69 -8.01 1.79
C LEU A 109 -14.03 -6.96 2.70
N LEU A 110 -14.83 -6.16 3.42
CA LEU A 110 -14.32 -5.13 4.31
C LEU A 110 -14.09 -5.66 5.72
N SER A 111 -12.98 -5.24 6.34
CA SER A 111 -12.81 -5.41 7.78
C SER A 111 -13.87 -4.58 8.51
N LYS A 112 -14.37 -5.06 9.66
CA LYS A 112 -15.37 -4.35 10.49
C LYS A 112 -15.06 -2.86 10.71
N PRO A 113 -13.84 -2.44 11.12
CA PRO A 113 -13.56 -1.03 11.34
C PRO A 113 -13.60 -0.21 10.04
N LEU A 114 -13.26 -0.81 8.89
CA LEU A 114 -13.34 -0.13 7.61
C LEU A 114 -14.79 -0.01 7.14
N ALA A 115 -15.61 -1.04 7.33
CA ALA A 115 -17.03 -1.00 7.05
C ALA A 115 -17.75 0.09 7.86
N ILE A 116 -17.43 0.25 9.15
CA ILE A 116 -17.97 1.32 9.99
C ILE A 116 -17.60 2.69 9.41
N GLN A 117 -16.32 2.94 9.10
CA GLN A 117 -15.90 4.21 8.52
C GLN A 117 -16.59 4.53 7.19
N VAL A 118 -16.82 3.51 6.35
CA VAL A 118 -17.55 3.69 5.09
C VAL A 118 -19.01 4.05 5.36
N LEU A 119 -19.66 3.35 6.28
CA LEU A 119 -21.05 3.61 6.65
C LEU A 119 -21.22 4.98 7.33
N GLU A 120 -20.28 5.41 8.18
CA GLU A 120 -20.28 6.73 8.81
C GLU A 120 -20.10 7.87 7.81
N LYS A 121 -19.40 7.62 6.70
CA LYS A 121 -19.25 8.59 5.60
C LYS A 121 -20.48 8.66 4.70
N GLN A 122 -21.37 7.68 4.75
CA GLN A 122 -22.61 7.75 3.98
C GLN A 122 -23.50 8.84 4.57
N ARG A 123 -23.70 9.90 3.77
CA ARG A 123 -24.68 10.93 4.09
C ARG A 123 -25.98 10.58 3.40
N PHE A 124 -27.04 10.57 4.18
CA PHE A 124 -28.40 10.48 3.68
C PHE A 124 -29.04 11.85 3.77
N LEU A 125 -29.85 12.19 2.78
CA LEU A 125 -30.74 13.33 2.91
C LEU A 125 -31.89 12.90 3.84
N PRO A 126 -32.15 13.64 4.94
CA PRO A 126 -33.31 13.36 5.78
C PRO A 126 -34.61 13.50 4.98
N GLU A 127 -35.67 12.80 5.38
CA GLU A 127 -36.99 12.96 4.78
C GLU A 127 -37.46 14.41 4.96
N GLY A 128 -37.69 15.11 3.85
CA GLY A 128 -38.02 16.55 3.85
C GLY A 128 -36.81 17.49 3.77
N ALA A 129 -35.61 16.99 3.45
CA ALA A 129 -34.46 17.85 3.21
C ALA A 129 -34.75 18.88 2.11
N GLU A 130 -34.64 20.16 2.46
CA GLU A 130 -34.68 21.25 1.50
C GLU A 130 -33.41 21.21 0.66
N LEU A 131 -33.58 20.91 -0.62
CA LEU A 131 -32.50 20.92 -1.61
C LEU A 131 -32.30 22.35 -2.10
N TYR A 132 -31.15 22.92 -1.78
CA TYR A 132 -30.75 24.21 -2.31
C TYR A 132 -29.96 24.00 -3.60
N ASP A 133 -30.35 24.68 -4.68
CA ASP A 133 -29.53 24.74 -5.88
C ASP A 133 -28.42 25.78 -5.68
N TYR A 134 -27.27 25.59 -6.33
CA TYR A 134 -26.16 26.52 -6.18
C TYR A 134 -25.42 26.79 -7.50
N VAL A 135 -24.98 28.03 -7.64
CA VAL A 135 -24.08 28.49 -8.70
C VAL A 135 -22.83 29.05 -8.04
N ALA A 136 -21.67 28.52 -8.40
CA ALA A 136 -20.38 28.95 -7.87
C ALA A 136 -19.76 30.07 -8.72
N TYR A 137 -19.13 31.02 -8.06
CA TYR A 137 -18.42 32.14 -8.65
C TYR A 137 -17.00 32.23 -8.06
N VAL A 138 -16.03 32.66 -8.86
CA VAL A 138 -14.62 32.80 -8.48
C VAL A 138 -14.16 34.24 -8.64
N SER A 139 -13.34 34.73 -7.71
CA SER A 139 -12.79 36.09 -7.76
C SER A 139 -11.79 36.27 -8.90
N PRO A 140 -11.62 37.50 -9.41
CA PRO A 140 -10.57 37.82 -10.37
C PRO A 140 -9.21 37.70 -9.69
N GLY A 141 -8.61 36.51 -9.81
CA GLY A 141 -7.38 36.12 -9.10
C GLY A 141 -7.40 34.69 -8.56
N GLY A 142 -8.59 34.07 -8.44
CA GLY A 142 -8.73 32.69 -7.95
C GLY A 142 -8.60 32.54 -6.43
N GLU A 143 -8.59 33.65 -5.68
CA GLU A 143 -8.27 33.65 -4.24
C GLU A 143 -9.51 33.45 -3.35
N SER A 144 -10.72 33.65 -3.88
CA SER A 144 -11.97 33.56 -3.12
C SER A 144 -13.13 33.10 -3.99
N TYR A 145 -14.08 32.41 -3.35
CA TYR A 145 -15.28 31.89 -3.98
C TYR A 145 -16.53 32.55 -3.38
N ALA A 146 -17.55 32.73 -4.19
CA ALA A 146 -18.89 33.10 -3.75
C ALA A 146 -19.89 32.07 -4.29
N LEU A 147 -20.93 31.74 -3.52
CA LEU A 147 -22.00 30.86 -3.95
C LEU A 147 -23.30 31.65 -4.02
N TYR A 148 -23.98 31.58 -5.15
CA TYR A 148 -25.39 31.94 -5.25
C TYR A 148 -26.20 30.69 -4.93
N ILE A 149 -27.05 30.76 -3.92
CA ILE A 149 -27.83 29.64 -3.39
C ILE A 149 -29.30 29.96 -3.60
N THR A 150 -30.06 29.04 -4.18
CA THR A 150 -31.51 29.17 -4.40
C THR A 150 -32.24 28.18 -3.51
N ALA A 151 -33.12 28.71 -2.67
CA ALA A 151 -34.00 27.93 -1.80
C ALA A 151 -35.19 27.36 -2.57
N PRO A 152 -35.82 26.27 -2.09
CA PRO A 152 -36.98 25.65 -2.74
C PRO A 152 -38.19 26.58 -2.89
N ASP A 153 -38.30 27.60 -2.03
CA ASP A 153 -39.35 28.62 -2.05
C ASP A 153 -39.08 29.75 -3.07
N GLY A 154 -37.97 29.66 -3.81
CA GLY A 154 -37.56 30.63 -4.83
C GLY A 154 -36.77 31.82 -4.29
N GLN A 155 -36.48 31.88 -2.98
CA GLN A 155 -35.59 32.89 -2.42
C GLN A 155 -34.14 32.59 -2.80
N ALA A 156 -33.41 33.62 -3.19
CA ALA A 156 -32.00 33.49 -3.54
C ALA A 156 -31.11 34.27 -2.57
N PHE A 157 -29.94 33.72 -2.29
CA PHE A 157 -28.96 34.30 -1.39
C PHE A 157 -27.55 34.21 -1.98
N ILE A 158 -26.70 35.17 -1.66
CA ILE A 158 -25.26 35.15 -1.94
C ILE A 158 -24.54 34.80 -0.64
N ALA A 159 -23.79 33.70 -0.68
CA ALA A 159 -22.93 33.24 0.39
C ALA A 159 -21.48 33.53 0.04
N ARG A 160 -20.79 34.26 0.92
CA ARG A 160 -19.34 34.51 0.85
C ARG A 160 -18.67 33.96 2.11
N PRO A 161 -17.39 33.52 2.01
CA PRO A 161 -16.63 33.07 3.17
C PRO A 161 -16.63 34.13 4.27
N ASN A 162 -17.04 33.73 5.48
CA ASN A 162 -17.05 34.59 6.68
C ASN A 162 -17.92 35.86 6.59
N GLN A 163 -18.91 35.89 5.69
CA GLN A 163 -19.89 36.99 5.60
C GLN A 163 -21.31 36.45 5.80
N PRO A 164 -22.23 37.28 6.33
CA PRO A 164 -23.65 36.91 6.39
C PRO A 164 -24.23 36.70 4.99
N LEU A 165 -25.29 35.87 4.90
CA LEU A 165 -26.02 35.65 3.65
C LEU A 165 -26.68 36.95 3.20
N GLU A 166 -26.41 37.36 1.96
CA GLU A 166 -27.01 38.54 1.35
C GLU A 166 -28.18 38.12 0.45
N PRO A 167 -29.38 38.72 0.57
CA PRO A 167 -30.49 38.40 -0.31
C PRO A 167 -30.15 38.80 -1.75
N ALA A 168 -30.49 37.93 -2.70
CA ALA A 168 -30.18 38.09 -4.12
C ALA A 168 -31.45 38.15 -4.98
N GLY A 169 -31.30 38.62 -6.21
CA GLY A 169 -32.39 38.64 -7.19
C GLY A 169 -32.83 37.24 -7.62
N PRO A 170 -34.01 37.13 -8.27
CA PRO A 170 -34.60 35.84 -8.67
C PRO A 170 -33.81 35.09 -9.75
N GLU A 171 -32.89 35.77 -10.44
CA GLU A 171 -32.01 35.16 -11.43
C GLU A 171 -30.53 35.29 -11.02
N PRO A 172 -29.70 34.26 -11.28
CA PRO A 172 -28.27 34.32 -11.02
C PRO A 172 -27.62 35.36 -11.94
N PRO A 173 -26.92 36.37 -11.38
CA PRO A 173 -26.26 37.39 -12.19
C PRO A 173 -25.05 36.81 -12.93
N GLU A 174 -24.72 37.32 -14.11
CA GLU A 174 -23.53 36.87 -14.88
C GLU A 174 -22.20 37.13 -14.14
N SER A 175 -22.19 38.12 -13.25
CA SER A 175 -21.07 38.41 -12.35
C SER A 175 -21.56 39.02 -11.03
N ILE A 176 -20.84 38.73 -9.94
CA ILE A 176 -21.11 39.28 -8.61
C ILE A 176 -19.86 40.06 -8.19
N ASP A 177 -19.90 41.39 -8.11
CA ASP A 177 -18.76 42.21 -7.66
C ASP A 177 -17.40 41.84 -8.30
N GLY A 178 -17.42 41.56 -9.62
CA GLY A 178 -16.23 41.16 -10.39
C GLY A 178 -15.90 39.66 -10.35
N TYR A 179 -16.61 38.86 -9.54
CA TYR A 179 -16.51 37.41 -9.56
C TYR A 179 -17.15 36.84 -10.82
N ARG A 180 -16.45 35.93 -11.49
CA ARG A 180 -16.92 35.23 -12.70
C ARG A 180 -17.62 33.95 -12.30
N GLN A 181 -18.75 33.65 -12.94
CA GLN A 181 -19.44 32.37 -12.79
C GLN A 181 -18.53 31.22 -13.25
N LEU A 182 -18.43 30.17 -12.42
CA LEU A 182 -17.74 28.94 -12.79
C LEU A 182 -18.67 28.08 -13.64
N SER A 183 -18.22 27.68 -14.83
CA SER A 183 -18.99 26.75 -15.65
C SER A 183 -18.90 25.34 -15.07
N ARG A 184 -19.89 24.48 -15.37
CA ARG A 184 -19.85 23.07 -14.98
C ARG A 184 -18.58 22.34 -15.48
N ALA A 185 -17.98 22.80 -16.57
CA ALA A 185 -16.74 22.23 -17.10
C ALA A 185 -15.50 22.60 -16.26
N ASP A 186 -15.51 23.76 -15.61
CA ASP A 186 -14.41 24.22 -14.76
C ASP A 186 -14.44 23.54 -13.39
N LEU A 187 -15.64 23.30 -12.84
CA LEU A 187 -15.84 22.59 -11.57
C LEU A 187 -15.31 21.14 -11.58
N LEU A 188 -15.33 20.47 -12.74
CA LEU A 188 -14.86 19.08 -12.87
C LEU A 188 -13.34 18.96 -13.06
N ARG A 189 -12.64 20.07 -13.35
CA ARG A 189 -11.18 20.10 -13.48
C ARG A 189 -10.46 20.32 -12.15
N GLU A 190 -11.16 20.89 -11.16
CA GLU A 190 -10.60 21.26 -9.86
C GLU A 190 -11.05 20.35 -8.69
N GLY A 191 -11.92 19.37 -8.94
CA GLY A 191 -12.38 18.37 -7.95
C GLY A 191 -11.73 17.01 -8.13
#